data_AF-K0Q0X0-F1
#
_entry.id   AF-K0Q0X0-F1
#
_cell.length_a   1.000
_cell.length_b   1.000
_cell.length_c   1.000
_cell.angle_alpha   90.00
_cell.angle_beta   90.00
_cell.angle_gamma   90.00
#
_symmetry.space_group_name_H-M   'P 1'
#
loop_
_entity.id
_entity.type
_entity.pdbx_description
1 polymer ?
#
loop_
_entity_poly.entity_id
_entity_poly.type
_entity_poly.pdbx_seq_one_letter_code
_entity_poly.pdbx_strand_id
1 'polypeptide(L)'
;MRRALAKFRVWAEKQDHIQQVYYVTGAVDLIAIVTARDVEHYDDITALIMADNPQIRRMHTNVVLRDVELGLFVPLEIGSRPGKRLDSDRANGIIPGADPWEE
;
A
#
# COMPACT_ATOMS: atom_id res chain seq x y z
N MET A 1 -6.76 20.94 -11.78
CA MET A 1 -5.93 19.93 -11.08
C MET A 1 -5.67 20.28 -9.61
N ARG A 2 -4.89 21.32 -9.26
CA ARG A 2 -4.45 21.60 -7.86
C ARG A 2 -5.58 21.73 -6.80
N ARG A 3 -6.75 22.30 -7.15
CA ARG A 3 -7.88 22.43 -6.21
C ARG A 3 -8.64 21.13 -5.94
N ALA A 4 -8.64 20.20 -6.89
CA ALA A 4 -9.32 18.90 -6.78
C ALA A 4 -8.62 18.01 -5.75
N LEU A 5 -7.29 17.95 -5.86
CA LEU A 5 -6.43 17.19 -4.97
C LEU A 5 -6.50 17.68 -3.52
N ALA A 6 -6.54 19.01 -3.32
CA ALA A 6 -6.66 19.59 -1.99
C ALA A 6 -7.98 19.22 -1.31
N LYS A 7 -9.10 19.16 -2.06
CA LYS A 7 -10.40 18.73 -1.54
C LYS A 7 -10.40 17.26 -1.17
N PHE A 8 -9.90 16.39 -2.07
CA PHE A 8 -9.80 14.96 -1.80
C PHE A 8 -8.95 14.68 -0.56
N ARG A 9 -7.80 15.35 -0.42
CA ARG A 9 -6.94 15.20 0.77
C ARG A 9 -7.67 15.53 2.07
N VAL A 10 -8.33 16.69 2.13
CA VAL A 10 -9.08 17.12 3.35
C VAL A 10 -10.24 16.18 3.65
N TRP A 11 -10.88 15.62 2.62
CA TRP A 11 -11.91 14.61 2.79
C TRP A 11 -11.33 13.29 3.31
N ALA A 12 -10.21 12.83 2.74
CA ALA A 12 -9.55 11.59 3.11
C ALA A 12 -8.97 11.60 4.53
N GLU A 13 -8.49 12.75 5.01
CA GLU A 13 -8.05 12.94 6.40
C GLU A 13 -9.15 12.69 7.44
N LYS A 14 -10.43 12.66 7.03
CA LYS A 14 -11.58 12.37 7.91
C LYS A 14 -12.03 10.91 7.87
N GLN A 15 -11.40 10.07 7.04
CA GLN A 15 -11.81 8.69 6.83
C GLN A 15 -10.87 7.74 7.56
N ASP A 16 -11.37 7.07 8.60
CA ASP A 16 -10.56 6.17 9.43
C ASP A 16 -10.00 4.98 8.65
N HIS A 17 -10.63 4.61 7.54
CA HIS A 17 -10.21 3.50 6.69
C HIS A 17 -9.12 3.87 5.68
N ILE A 18 -8.78 5.16 5.53
CA ILE A 18 -7.69 5.61 4.65
C ILE A 18 -6.42 5.79 5.49
N GLN A 19 -5.43 4.93 5.26
CA GLN A 19 -4.17 4.97 6.01
C GLN A 19 -3.16 5.94 5.39
N GLN A 20 -3.04 5.93 4.06
CA GLN A 20 -2.04 6.73 3.34
C GLN A 20 -2.58 7.17 2.00
N VAL A 21 -2.14 8.34 1.52
CA VAL A 21 -2.48 8.87 0.20
C VAL A 21 -1.21 9.47 -0.42
N TYR A 22 -0.89 9.02 -1.63
CA TYR A 22 0.27 9.44 -2.40
C TYR A 22 -0.17 10.03 -3.73
N TYR A 23 0.36 11.22 -4.03
CA TYR A 23 0.32 11.77 -5.38
C TYR A 23 1.50 11.22 -6.16
N VAL A 24 1.24 10.51 -7.24
CA VAL A 24 2.26 9.79 -8.02
C VAL A 24 2.27 10.29 -9.46
N THR A 25 3.41 10.12 -10.12
CA THR A 25 3.51 10.25 -11.58
C THR A 25 3.24 8.88 -12.20
N GLY A 26 2.47 8.80 -13.29
CA GLY A 26 2.22 7.55 -13.99
C GLY A 26 0.81 7.41 -14.55
N ALA A 27 0.31 6.17 -14.58
CA ALA A 27 -1.00 5.83 -15.15
C ALA A 27 -2.20 6.28 -14.28
N VAL A 28 -1.96 6.55 -12.99
CA VAL A 28 -2.95 7.07 -12.05
C VAL A 28 -2.40 8.34 -11.39
N ASP A 29 -3.28 9.28 -11.06
CA ASP A 29 -2.90 10.52 -10.37
C ASP A 29 -2.68 10.31 -8.85
N LEU A 30 -3.36 9.32 -8.27
CA LEU A 30 -3.39 9.07 -6.83
C LEU A 30 -3.34 7.58 -6.53
N ILE A 31 -2.61 7.24 -5.46
CA ILE A 31 -2.65 5.92 -4.83
C ILE A 31 -3.05 6.14 -3.37
N ALA A 32 -4.06 5.41 -2.91
CA ALA A 32 -4.47 5.38 -1.52
C ALA A 32 -4.29 3.98 -0.95
N ILE A 33 -3.75 3.89 0.26
CA ILE A 33 -3.72 2.66 1.05
C ILE A 33 -4.96 2.66 1.93
N VAL A 34 -5.87 1.72 1.66
CA VAL A 34 -7.15 1.59 2.34
C VAL A 34 -7.13 0.30 3.17
N THR A 35 -7.64 0.39 4.40
CA THR A 35 -7.84 -0.76 5.28
C THR A 35 -9.33 -1.07 5.35
N ALA A 36 -9.68 -2.33 5.07
CA ALA A 36 -11.04 -2.83 5.15
C ALA A 36 -11.05 -4.15 5.91
N ARG A 37 -12.18 -4.48 6.55
CA ARG A 37 -12.34 -5.73 7.30
C ARG A 37 -12.56 -6.93 6.36
N ASP A 38 -13.25 -6.69 5.27
CA ASP A 38 -13.65 -7.65 4.24
C ASP A 38 -13.87 -6.90 2.91
N VAL A 39 -14.27 -7.64 1.87
CA VAL A 39 -14.47 -7.10 0.51
C VAL A 39 -15.71 -6.22 0.46
N GLU A 40 -16.77 -6.60 1.16
CA GLU A 40 -18.02 -5.83 1.23
C GLU A 40 -17.79 -4.44 1.85
N HIS A 41 -17.03 -4.37 2.94
CA HIS A 41 -16.63 -3.11 3.55
C HIS A 41 -15.74 -2.28 2.63
N TYR A 42 -14.89 -2.92 1.82
CA TYR A 42 -14.13 -2.22 0.78
C TYR A 42 -15.06 -1.63 -0.28
N ASP A 43 -16.06 -2.38 -0.74
CA ASP A 43 -17.03 -1.89 -1.72
C ASP A 43 -17.82 -0.69 -1.18
N ASP A 44 -18.25 -0.73 0.08
CA ASP A 44 -18.89 0.41 0.75
C ASP A 44 -17.99 1.66 0.80
N ILE A 45 -16.71 1.47 1.16
CA ILE A 45 -15.71 2.55 1.17
C ILE A 45 -15.53 3.14 -0.23
N THR A 46 -15.41 2.29 -1.25
CA THR A 46 -15.20 2.75 -2.63
C THR A 46 -16.41 3.49 -3.19
N ALA A 47 -17.61 3.03 -2.89
CA ALA A 47 -18.86 3.72 -3.23
C ALA A 47 -18.90 5.12 -2.60
N LEU A 48 -18.54 5.24 -1.31
CA LEU A 48 -18.45 6.53 -0.61
C LEU A 48 -17.42 7.46 -1.26
N ILE A 49 -16.22 6.94 -1.57
CA ILE A 49 -15.15 7.70 -2.24
C ILE A 49 -15.66 8.29 -3.57
N MET A 50 -16.33 7.48 -4.40
CA MET A 50 -16.80 7.91 -5.72
C MET A 50 -17.98 8.88 -5.62
N ALA A 51 -18.89 8.67 -4.66
CA ALA A 51 -20.04 9.55 -4.43
C ALA A 51 -19.61 10.95 -3.99
N ASP A 52 -18.69 11.03 -3.03
CA ASP A 52 -18.24 12.31 -2.46
C ASP A 52 -17.20 13.03 -3.33
N ASN A 53 -16.55 12.30 -4.24
CA ASN A 53 -15.48 12.84 -5.09
C ASN A 53 -15.77 12.55 -6.57
N PRO A 54 -16.72 13.28 -7.20
CA PRO A 54 -17.13 13.07 -8.61
C PRO A 54 -16.01 13.31 -9.63
N GLN A 55 -14.84 13.77 -9.19
CA GLN A 55 -13.64 13.95 -10.01
C GLN A 55 -12.92 12.62 -10.26
N ILE A 56 -13.17 11.59 -9.44
CA ILE A 56 -12.64 10.24 -9.59
C ILE A 56 -13.49 9.52 -10.64
N ARG A 57 -12.94 9.35 -11.85
CA ARG A 57 -13.65 8.69 -12.96
C ARG A 57 -13.47 7.18 -12.99
N ARG A 58 -12.33 6.72 -12.51
CA ARG A 58 -11.91 5.31 -12.55
C ARG A 58 -11.01 5.03 -11.37
N MET A 59 -11.18 3.86 -10.78
CA MET A 59 -10.34 3.36 -9.71
C MET A 59 -9.74 2.02 -10.11
N HIS A 60 -8.49 1.81 -9.72
CA HIS A 60 -7.78 0.55 -9.90
C HIS A 60 -7.45 -0.01 -8.52
N THR A 61 -7.97 -1.20 -8.24
CA THR A 61 -7.83 -1.87 -6.95
C THR A 61 -6.77 -2.94 -7.02
N ASN A 62 -5.83 -2.89 -6.09
CA ASN A 62 -4.90 -3.98 -5.83
C ASN A 62 -5.13 -4.45 -4.39
N VAL A 63 -5.18 -5.77 -4.18
CA VAL A 63 -5.38 -6.38 -2.86
C VAL A 63 -4.06 -6.98 -2.41
N VAL A 64 -3.61 -6.61 -1.20
CA VAL A 64 -2.41 -7.20 -0.60
C VAL A 64 -2.78 -8.59 -0.08
N LEU A 65 -2.24 -9.63 -0.70
CA LEU A 65 -2.48 -11.02 -0.30
C LEU A 65 -1.57 -11.46 0.86
N ARG A 66 -0.35 -10.90 0.94
CA ARG A 66 0.64 -11.17 1.98
C ARG A 66 1.65 -10.04 2.06
N ASP A 67 2.01 -9.65 3.27
CA ASP A 67 3.08 -8.70 3.53
C ASP A 67 4.45 -9.39 3.43
N VAL A 68 5.34 -8.88 2.57
CA VAL A 68 6.71 -9.38 2.42
C VAL A 68 7.70 -8.47 3.18
N GLU A 69 7.54 -7.16 3.06
CA GLU A 69 8.34 -6.16 3.74
C GLU A 69 7.48 -4.92 4.00
N LEU A 70 7.32 -4.54 5.27
CA LEU A 70 6.65 -3.31 5.68
C LEU A 70 7.60 -2.46 6.51
N GLY A 71 7.58 -1.15 6.28
CA GLY A 71 8.37 -0.21 7.07
C GLY A 71 8.26 1.21 6.53
N LEU A 72 8.35 2.17 7.44
CA LEU A 72 8.43 3.60 7.13
C LEU A 72 9.85 4.14 7.31
N PHE A 73 10.84 3.23 7.33
CA PHE A 73 12.23 3.59 7.54
C PHE A 73 12.72 4.46 6.37
N VAL A 74 13.10 5.69 6.69
CA VAL A 74 13.75 6.60 5.76
C VAL A 74 15.26 6.55 6.04
N PRO A 75 16.07 6.01 5.12
CA PRO A 75 17.53 6.05 5.28
C PRO A 75 18.00 7.51 5.20
N LEU A 76 18.62 7.98 6.27
CA LEU A 76 19.41 9.19 6.27
C LEU A 76 20.87 8.74 6.10
N GLU A 77 21.54 9.09 5.01
CA GLU A 77 22.97 8.78 4.84
C GLU A 77 23.75 9.32 6.06
N ILE A 78 24.66 8.62 6.74
CA ILE A 78 25.49 7.45 6.39
C ILE A 78 25.59 6.53 7.63
N GLY A 79 25.17 5.29 7.50
CA GLY A 79 25.35 4.26 8.52
C GLY A 79 24.44 3.07 8.20
N SER A 80 25.05 1.97 7.80
CA SER A 80 24.42 0.73 7.35
C SER A 80 23.12 0.39 8.11
N ARG A 81 22.09 -0.07 7.38
CA ARG A 81 20.87 -0.69 7.96
C ARG A 81 21.31 -1.56 9.16
N PRO A 82 20.91 -1.27 10.43
CA PRO A 82 21.09 -2.26 11.48
C PRO A 82 20.34 -3.50 11.00
N GLY A 83 21.09 -4.58 10.83
CA GLY A 83 20.71 -5.73 10.00
C GLY A 83 19.25 -6.09 10.19
N LYS A 84 18.48 -6.06 9.08
CA LYS A 84 17.30 -6.90 9.00
C LYS A 84 17.82 -8.31 9.20
N ARG A 85 17.67 -8.83 10.42
CA ARG A 85 17.83 -10.25 10.69
C ARG A 85 16.73 -10.91 9.88
N LEU A 86 17.07 -11.26 8.63
CA LEU A 86 16.24 -12.13 7.82
C LEU A 86 15.96 -13.35 8.68
N ASP A 87 14.74 -13.84 8.64
CA ASP A 87 14.32 -15.07 9.30
C ASP A 87 14.99 -16.33 8.69
N SER A 88 16.25 -16.23 8.26
CA SER A 88 17.08 -17.35 7.78
C SER A 88 17.35 -18.40 8.87
N ASP A 89 17.16 -18.05 10.15
CA ASP A 89 17.42 -18.96 11.27
C ASP A 89 16.24 -19.89 11.60
N ARG A 90 15.10 -19.79 10.90
CA ARG A 90 14.05 -20.84 10.93
C ARG A 90 14.22 -21.92 9.88
N ALA A 91 15.24 -21.81 9.01
CA ALA A 91 15.54 -22.80 7.97
C ALA A 91 16.90 -23.48 8.18
N ASN A 92 17.33 -23.70 9.43
CA ASN A 92 18.37 -24.69 9.74
C ASN A 92 17.82 -26.10 9.51
N GLY A 93 17.75 -26.43 8.23
CA GLY A 93 17.47 -27.71 7.61
C GLY A 93 17.86 -27.62 6.13
N ILE A 94 18.97 -26.94 5.83
CA ILE A 94 19.50 -26.77 4.47
C ILE A 94 19.87 -28.16 3.93
N ILE A 95 19.08 -28.68 2.99
CA ILE A 95 19.61 -29.57 1.95
C ILE A 95 20.17 -28.63 0.87
N PRO A 96 21.49 -28.60 0.63
CA PRO A 96 22.05 -27.74 -0.40
C PRO A 96 21.64 -28.24 -1.79
N GLY A 97 21.02 -27.38 -2.60
CA GLY A 97 20.88 -27.62 -4.05
C GLY A 97 19.46 -27.77 -4.63
N ALA A 98 18.41 -27.22 -4.03
CA ALA A 98 17.11 -27.11 -4.70
C ALA A 98 16.63 -25.66 -4.68
N ASP A 99 16.76 -24.97 -5.81
CA ASP A 99 16.03 -23.73 -6.08
C ASP A 99 14.55 -24.08 -6.32
N PRO A 100 13.59 -23.58 -5.53
CA PRO A 100 12.18 -23.87 -5.73
C PRO A 100 11.56 -23.23 -6.98
N TRP A 101 12.33 -22.41 -7.72
CA TRP A 101 11.90 -21.76 -8.96
C TRP A 101 12.49 -22.42 -10.22
N GLU A 102 13.18 -23.56 -10.09
CA GLU A 102 13.44 -24.47 -11.21
C GLU A 102 12.32 -25.53 -11.33
N GLU A 103 11.17 -25.07 -11.84
CA GLU A 103 10.32 -25.77 -12.81
C GLU A 103 9.50 -24.74 -13.61
#